data_AF-A0A917URA4-F1
#
_entry.id   AF-A0A917URA4-F1
#
_cell.length_a   1.000
_cell.length_b   1.000
_cell.length_c   1.000
_cell.angle_alpha   90.00
_cell.angle_beta   90.00
_cell.angle_gamma   90.00
#
_symmetry.space_group_name_H-M   'P 1'
#
loop_
_entity.id
_entity.type
_entity.pdbx_description
1 polymer ?
#
loop_
_entity_poly.entity_id
_entity_poly.type
_entity_poly.pdbx_seq_one_letter_code
_entity_poly.pdbx_strand_id
1 'polypeptide(L)'
;MTRVFLDANIIAKPVTRTLLVVGGVPSGFRALWSQAAEQEATVHMRPRALPPSTVRERFGVLLAPSGQGEERFGGTKGADRQILADAAAAGAHFLITEDVDDSGLDDLASVGISAVNPDLFLAERLTRDAYSTVIDLFVERQLNPPTTPAQFHAAIAKQHPRLFAAHADLYGIPPERGAHSEPAVIFRGTCCLRCERIVADPTAIIDGLGPECR
;
A
#
# COMPACT_ATOMS: atom_id res chain seq x y z
N MET A 1 -15.71 -5.99 -0.48
CA MET A 1 -14.53 -5.47 0.23
C MET A 1 -13.34 -5.65 -0.67
N THR A 2 -12.65 -4.56 -0.99
CA THR A 2 -11.57 -4.50 -1.98
C THR A 2 -10.36 -5.29 -1.49
N ARG A 3 -9.74 -6.07 -2.39
CA ARG A 3 -8.52 -6.84 -2.07
C ARG A 3 -7.30 -6.07 -2.54
N VAL A 4 -6.36 -5.86 -1.64
CA VAL A 4 -5.15 -5.06 -1.85
C VAL A 4 -3.94 -5.94 -1.57
N PHE A 5 -3.17 -6.25 -2.59
CA PHE A 5 -1.97 -7.08 -2.46
C PHE A 5 -0.78 -6.20 -2.09
N LEU A 6 -0.02 -6.60 -1.08
CA LEU A 6 1.17 -5.87 -0.64
C LEU A 6 2.43 -6.54 -1.20
N ASP A 7 3.29 -5.73 -1.79
CA ASP A 7 4.63 -6.13 -2.19
C ASP A 7 5.58 -6.24 -0.98
N ALA A 8 6.68 -6.98 -1.13
CA ALA A 8 7.69 -7.21 -0.11
C ALA A 8 8.28 -5.89 0.44
N ASN A 9 8.55 -4.91 -0.44
CA ASN A 9 9.07 -3.59 -0.05
C ASN A 9 8.09 -2.82 0.87
N ILE A 10 6.78 -3.05 0.76
CA ILE A 10 5.74 -2.47 1.63
C ILE A 10 5.63 -3.25 2.94
N ILE A 11 5.61 -4.58 2.84
CA ILE A 11 5.52 -5.47 4.01
C ILE A 11 6.70 -5.24 4.95
N ALA A 12 7.90 -4.95 4.42
CA ALA A 12 9.09 -4.67 5.20
C ALA A 12 9.03 -3.34 5.99
N LYS A 13 8.07 -2.44 5.69
CA LYS A 13 7.91 -1.12 6.33
C LYS A 13 6.85 -1.16 7.43
N PRO A 14 7.22 -1.15 8.72
CA PRO A 14 6.26 -1.41 9.81
C PRO A 14 5.11 -0.40 9.90
N VAL A 15 5.38 0.89 9.67
CA VAL A 15 4.36 1.95 9.72
C VAL A 15 3.38 1.80 8.55
N THR A 16 3.89 1.78 7.31
CA THR A 16 3.09 1.60 6.09
C THR A 16 2.25 0.32 6.14
N ARG A 17 2.88 -0.82 6.47
CA ARG A 17 2.18 -2.10 6.62
C ARG A 17 1.04 -2.01 7.62
N THR A 18 1.24 -1.38 8.77
CA THR A 18 0.21 -1.30 9.82
C THR A 18 -0.93 -0.38 9.41
N LEU A 19 -0.66 0.73 8.73
CA LEU A 19 -1.71 1.60 8.14
C LEU A 19 -2.61 0.81 7.20
N LEU A 20 -2.03 -0.01 6.32
CA LEU A 20 -2.77 -0.83 5.35
C LEU A 20 -3.54 -1.97 6.02
N VAL A 21 -2.94 -2.65 7.01
CA VAL A 21 -3.55 -3.81 7.69
C VAL A 21 -4.66 -3.39 8.65
N VAL A 22 -4.39 -2.44 9.54
CA VAL A 22 -5.33 -2.04 10.60
C VAL A 22 -6.36 -1.06 10.06
N GLY A 23 -5.90 -0.08 9.28
CA GLY A 23 -6.77 0.95 8.72
C GLY A 23 -7.61 0.48 7.52
N GLY A 24 -7.23 -0.65 6.91
CA GLY A 24 -7.88 -1.13 5.68
C GLY A 24 -9.32 -1.57 5.87
N VAL A 25 -9.57 -2.49 6.80
CA VAL A 25 -10.92 -3.06 7.03
C VAL A 25 -11.97 -1.98 7.33
N PRO A 26 -11.76 -1.04 8.27
CA PRO A 26 -12.71 0.04 8.49
C PRO A 26 -12.83 0.99 7.28
N SER A 27 -11.83 1.04 6.41
CA SER A 27 -11.84 1.82 5.16
C SER A 27 -12.33 1.03 3.93
N GLY A 28 -12.92 -0.15 4.12
CA GLY A 28 -13.54 -0.93 3.05
C GLY A 28 -12.59 -1.73 2.16
N PHE A 29 -11.32 -1.88 2.55
CA PHE A 29 -10.35 -2.73 1.86
C PHE A 29 -9.68 -3.74 2.80
N ARG A 30 -9.06 -4.78 2.25
CA ARG A 30 -8.27 -5.75 3.02
C ARG A 30 -6.91 -5.89 2.39
N ALA A 31 -5.87 -5.66 3.19
CA ALA A 31 -4.50 -5.99 2.83
C ALA A 31 -4.28 -7.51 2.92
N LEU A 32 -3.53 -8.05 1.97
CA LEU A 32 -3.09 -9.45 1.91
C LEU A 32 -1.74 -9.53 1.19
N TRP A 33 -1.03 -10.63 1.37
CA TRP A 33 0.23 -10.93 0.68
C TRP A 33 0.48 -12.44 0.65
N SER A 34 1.33 -12.89 -0.25
CA SER A 34 1.71 -14.31 -0.36
C SER A 34 2.82 -14.69 0.62
N GLN A 35 3.04 -15.99 0.79
CA GLN A 35 4.16 -16.49 1.58
C GLN A 35 5.51 -16.04 1.01
N ALA A 36 5.65 -15.98 -0.32
CA ALA A 36 6.87 -15.53 -0.98
C ALA A 36 7.19 -14.06 -0.64
N ALA A 37 6.19 -13.17 -0.79
CA ALA A 37 6.34 -11.76 -0.42
C ALA A 37 6.68 -11.57 1.07
N GLU A 38 6.12 -12.39 1.97
CA GLU A 38 6.45 -12.36 3.40
C GLU A 38 7.91 -12.75 3.68
N GLN A 39 8.40 -13.79 2.99
CA GLN A 39 9.78 -14.26 3.13
C GLN A 39 10.77 -13.24 2.61
N GLU A 40 10.52 -12.68 1.42
CA GLU A 40 11.35 -11.63 0.83
C GLU A 40 11.37 -10.39 1.73
N ALA A 41 10.19 -9.93 2.18
CA ALA A 41 10.12 -8.80 3.10
C ALA A 41 10.98 -9.03 4.34
N THR A 42 10.95 -10.24 4.92
CA THR A 42 11.73 -10.61 6.10
C THR A 42 13.23 -10.46 5.88
N VAL A 43 13.75 -10.79 4.69
CA VAL A 43 15.17 -10.61 4.33
C VAL A 43 15.57 -9.14 4.35
N HIS A 44 14.67 -8.24 3.97
CA HIS A 44 14.92 -6.79 3.90
C HIS A 44 14.57 -6.02 5.18
N MET A 45 14.14 -6.71 6.24
CA MET A 45 13.82 -6.05 7.50
C MET A 45 15.06 -5.63 8.30
N ARG A 46 14.94 -4.50 8.99
CA ARG A 46 15.96 -4.06 9.95
C ARG A 46 16.10 -5.09 11.09
N PRO A 47 17.31 -5.26 11.65
CA PRO A 47 17.50 -6.10 12.82
C PRO A 47 16.54 -5.72 13.96
N ARG A 48 15.92 -6.71 14.60
CA ARG A 48 14.95 -6.57 15.72
C ARG A 48 13.59 -5.96 15.36
N ALA A 49 13.31 -5.68 14.09
CA ALA A 49 11.96 -5.33 13.68
C ALA A 49 11.01 -6.53 13.84
N LEU A 50 9.75 -6.27 14.20
CA LEU A 50 8.75 -7.33 14.37
C LEU A 50 8.46 -8.01 13.02
N PRO A 51 8.65 -9.34 12.89
CA PRO A 51 8.46 -10.06 11.64
C PRO A 51 7.07 -9.84 11.03
N PRO A 52 6.91 -9.90 9.70
CA PRO A 52 5.62 -9.67 9.08
C PRO A 52 4.61 -10.76 9.44
N SER A 53 5.06 -12.00 9.61
CA SER A 53 4.24 -13.13 10.08
C SER A 53 3.58 -12.86 11.44
N THR A 54 4.31 -12.25 12.38
CA THR A 54 3.74 -11.89 13.70
C THR A 54 2.65 -10.83 13.58
N VAL A 55 2.82 -9.85 12.68
CA VAL A 55 1.77 -8.85 12.40
C VAL A 55 0.58 -9.51 11.71
N ARG A 56 0.83 -10.38 10.72
CA ARG A 56 -0.18 -11.16 10.02
C ARG A 56 -1.08 -11.91 10.98
N GLU A 57 -0.48 -12.71 11.86
CA GLU A 57 -1.18 -13.54 12.84
C GLU A 57 -1.93 -12.69 13.86
N ARG A 58 -1.30 -11.63 14.37
CA ARG A 58 -1.92 -10.73 15.35
C ARG A 58 -3.19 -10.06 14.82
N PHE A 59 -3.22 -9.71 13.54
CA PHE A 59 -4.35 -9.00 12.93
C PHE A 59 -5.22 -9.90 12.02
N GLY A 60 -5.01 -11.22 12.05
CA GLY A 60 -5.81 -12.18 11.29
C GLY A 60 -5.75 -11.98 9.78
N VAL A 61 -4.62 -11.52 9.25
CA VAL A 61 -4.40 -11.42 7.80
C VAL A 61 -4.14 -12.83 7.24
N LEU A 62 -4.87 -13.21 6.20
CA LEU A 62 -4.69 -14.50 5.54
C LEU A 62 -3.62 -14.38 4.46
N LEU A 63 -2.78 -15.41 4.34
CA LEU A 63 -1.86 -15.51 3.22
C LEU A 63 -2.65 -15.71 1.92
N ALA A 64 -2.25 -14.95 0.91
CA ALA A 64 -2.73 -15.10 -0.44
C ALA A 64 -2.25 -16.44 -1.04
N PRO A 65 -3.00 -17.04 -1.97
CA PRO A 65 -2.47 -18.15 -2.77
C PRO A 65 -1.26 -17.67 -3.58
N SER A 66 -0.34 -18.60 -3.87
CA SER A 66 0.71 -18.33 -4.85
C SER A 66 0.14 -18.54 -6.25
N GLY A 67 0.35 -17.55 -7.11
CA GLY A 67 0.02 -17.62 -8.53
C GLY A 67 0.95 -18.54 -9.29
N GLN A 68 0.52 -18.94 -10.48
CA GLN A 68 1.31 -19.73 -11.42
C GLN A 68 1.37 -18.99 -12.76
N GLY A 69 2.38 -19.29 -13.57
CA GLY A 69 2.47 -18.75 -14.92
C GLY A 69 2.99 -17.30 -14.94
N GLU A 70 3.88 -16.94 -14.02
CA GLU A 70 4.47 -15.62 -13.89
C GLU A 70 5.26 -15.19 -15.14
N GLU A 71 5.76 -16.16 -15.93
CA GLU A 71 6.47 -15.92 -17.18
C GLU A 71 5.62 -15.18 -18.23
N ARG A 72 4.29 -15.23 -18.11
CA ARG A 72 3.38 -14.52 -19.02
C ARG A 72 3.43 -13.00 -18.84
N PHE A 73 3.91 -12.51 -17.70
CA PHE A 73 4.04 -11.08 -17.39
C PHE A 73 5.36 -10.53 -17.93
N GLY A 74 5.51 -10.57 -19.25
CA GLY A 74 6.76 -10.23 -19.93
C GLY A 74 7.17 -8.76 -19.77
N GLY A 75 6.21 -7.86 -19.59
CA GLY A 75 6.43 -6.42 -19.42
C GLY A 75 6.79 -6.01 -17.99
N THR A 76 6.58 -6.90 -17.02
CA THR A 76 6.90 -6.73 -15.60
C THR A 76 8.32 -7.22 -15.32
N LYS A 77 9.07 -6.48 -14.50
CA LYS A 77 10.50 -6.75 -14.28
C LYS A 77 10.72 -7.93 -13.33
N GLY A 78 11.66 -8.81 -13.69
CA GLY A 78 12.30 -9.76 -12.77
C GLY A 78 11.36 -10.49 -11.80
N ALA A 79 11.64 -10.33 -10.50
CA ALA A 79 10.93 -10.98 -9.40
C ALA A 79 9.47 -10.50 -9.25
N ASP A 80 9.15 -9.28 -9.70
CA ASP A 80 7.81 -8.70 -9.57
C ASP A 80 6.75 -9.44 -10.40
N ARG A 81 7.19 -10.26 -11.36
CA ARG A 81 6.31 -11.16 -12.11
C ARG A 81 5.58 -12.12 -11.19
N GLN A 82 6.29 -12.71 -10.23
CA GLN A 82 5.68 -13.62 -9.26
C GLN A 82 4.74 -12.86 -8.32
N ILE A 83 5.12 -11.65 -7.90
CA ILE A 83 4.26 -10.78 -7.08
C ILE A 83 2.95 -10.46 -7.82
N LEU A 84 3.02 -10.12 -9.11
CA LEU A 84 1.83 -9.89 -9.93
C LEU A 84 0.99 -11.16 -10.13
N ALA A 85 1.64 -12.32 -10.30
CA ALA A 85 0.95 -13.61 -10.36
C ALA A 85 0.17 -13.92 -9.08
N ASP A 86 0.80 -13.71 -7.93
CA ASP A 86 0.19 -13.90 -6.62
C ASP A 86 -0.98 -12.91 -6.40
N ALA A 87 -0.80 -11.64 -6.78
CA ALA A 87 -1.86 -10.63 -6.71
C ALA A 87 -3.07 -11.01 -7.58
N ALA A 88 -2.84 -11.49 -8.80
CA ALA A 88 -3.87 -11.98 -9.70
C ALA A 88 -4.59 -13.22 -9.14
N ALA A 89 -3.84 -14.21 -8.63
CA ALA A 89 -4.40 -15.40 -8.00
C ALA A 89 -5.24 -15.07 -6.76
N ALA A 90 -4.89 -14.00 -6.06
CA ALA A 90 -5.64 -13.53 -4.90
C ALA A 90 -6.88 -12.70 -5.26
N GLY A 91 -7.09 -12.37 -6.55
CA GLY A 91 -8.16 -11.48 -7.00
C GLY A 91 -8.01 -10.06 -6.45
N ALA A 92 -6.77 -9.59 -6.32
CA ALA A 92 -6.49 -8.22 -5.90
C ALA A 92 -6.96 -7.24 -6.98
N HIS A 93 -7.37 -6.05 -6.55
CA HIS A 93 -7.67 -4.93 -7.46
C HIS A 93 -6.45 -3.99 -7.56
N PHE A 94 -5.67 -3.94 -6.48
CA PHE A 94 -4.50 -3.09 -6.37
C PHE A 94 -3.29 -3.89 -5.88
N LEU A 95 -2.14 -3.64 -6.51
CA LEU A 95 -0.82 -4.03 -6.05
C LEU A 95 -0.17 -2.79 -5.43
N ILE A 96 0.13 -2.82 -4.14
CA ILE A 96 0.79 -1.72 -3.44
C ILE A 96 2.28 -1.98 -3.41
N THR A 97 3.04 -1.10 -4.06
CA THR A 97 4.51 -1.20 -4.19
C THR A 97 5.11 0.20 -4.29
N GLU A 98 6.39 0.35 -3.91
CA GLU A 98 7.14 1.58 -4.19
C GLU A 98 7.66 1.63 -5.62
N ASP A 99 7.87 0.47 -6.24
CA ASP A 99 8.49 0.28 -7.55
C ASP A 99 7.40 0.15 -8.64
N VAL A 100 6.49 1.14 -8.69
CA VAL A 100 5.32 1.12 -9.60
C VAL A 100 5.72 1.00 -11.07
N ASP A 101 6.88 1.56 -11.43
CA ASP A 101 7.40 1.52 -12.79
C ASP A 101 7.97 0.16 -13.21
N ASP A 102 8.12 -0.79 -12.29
CA ASP A 102 8.56 -2.15 -12.55
C ASP A 102 7.40 -3.06 -13.00
N SER A 103 6.15 -2.64 -12.76
CA SER A 103 4.95 -3.33 -13.23
C SER A 103 4.61 -2.96 -14.68
N GLY A 104 4.53 -3.94 -15.57
CA GLY A 104 4.17 -3.70 -16.98
C GLY A 104 2.71 -3.25 -17.15
N LEU A 105 2.45 -2.19 -17.92
CA LEU A 105 1.08 -1.68 -18.09
C LEU A 105 0.15 -2.72 -18.74
N ASP A 106 0.60 -3.38 -19.81
CA ASP A 106 -0.19 -4.40 -20.51
C ASP A 106 -0.43 -5.63 -19.61
N ASP A 107 0.57 -6.00 -18.79
CA ASP A 107 0.46 -7.09 -17.84
C ASP A 107 -0.60 -6.79 -16.77
N LEU A 108 -0.53 -5.60 -16.16
CA LEU A 108 -1.52 -5.11 -15.20
C LEU A 108 -2.92 -5.08 -15.79
N ALA A 109 -3.06 -4.56 -17.02
CA ALA A 109 -4.33 -4.50 -17.74
C ALA A 109 -4.89 -5.91 -18.02
N SER A 110 -4.02 -6.88 -18.37
CA SER A 110 -4.42 -8.26 -18.66
C SER A 110 -5.09 -8.99 -17.50
N VAL A 111 -4.84 -8.54 -16.26
CA VAL A 111 -5.41 -9.10 -15.04
C VAL A 111 -6.33 -8.12 -14.30
N GLY A 112 -6.56 -6.92 -14.85
CA GLY A 112 -7.42 -5.90 -14.24
C GLY A 112 -6.89 -5.33 -12.92
N ILE A 113 -5.56 -5.32 -12.72
CA ILE A 113 -4.90 -4.80 -11.51
C ILE A 113 -4.31 -3.42 -11.79
N SER A 114 -4.17 -2.60 -10.74
CA SER A 114 -3.32 -1.40 -10.81
C SER A 114 -2.23 -1.43 -9.75
N ALA A 115 -1.01 -1.12 -10.17
CA ALA A 115 0.12 -0.86 -9.28
C ALA A 115 0.05 0.57 -8.77
N VAL A 116 0.15 0.75 -7.44
CA VAL A 116 -0.08 2.03 -6.79
C VAL A 116 0.94 2.23 -5.68
N ASN A 117 1.51 3.43 -5.63
CA ASN A 117 2.35 3.85 -4.52
C ASN A 117 1.51 3.88 -3.21
N PRO A 118 2.07 3.41 -2.07
CA PRO A 118 1.34 3.37 -0.80
C PRO A 118 0.82 4.74 -0.33
N ASP A 119 1.57 5.82 -0.55
CA ASP A 119 1.15 7.17 -0.12
C ASP A 119 -0.09 7.63 -0.88
N LEU A 120 -0.08 7.50 -2.21
CA LEU A 120 -1.23 7.81 -3.05
C LEU A 120 -2.44 6.94 -2.68
N PHE A 121 -2.23 5.63 -2.51
CA PHE A 121 -3.31 4.70 -2.17
C PHE A 121 -3.94 5.06 -0.82
N LEU A 122 -3.12 5.28 0.22
CA LEU A 122 -3.61 5.61 1.56
C LEU A 122 -4.28 6.99 1.59
N ALA A 123 -3.75 7.99 0.88
CA ALA A 123 -4.37 9.31 0.80
C ALA A 123 -5.80 9.25 0.23
N GLU A 124 -6.02 8.40 -0.77
CA GLU A 124 -7.32 8.27 -1.42
C GLU A 124 -8.27 7.31 -0.68
N ARG A 125 -7.74 6.24 -0.06
CA ARG A 125 -8.56 5.14 0.47
C ARG A 125 -8.68 5.10 1.98
N LEU A 126 -7.71 5.64 2.73
CA LEU A 126 -7.72 5.54 4.18
C LEU A 126 -8.65 6.61 4.77
N THR A 127 -9.74 6.16 5.36
CA THR A 127 -10.72 7.06 5.99
C THR A 127 -10.12 7.77 7.21
N ARG A 128 -10.65 8.95 7.53
CA ARG A 128 -10.21 9.76 8.67
C ARG A 128 -10.27 9.02 10.01
N ASP A 129 -11.36 8.30 10.24
CA ASP A 129 -11.58 7.56 11.48
C ASP A 129 -10.60 6.38 11.60
N ALA A 130 -10.39 5.66 10.49
CA ALA A 130 -9.40 4.60 10.43
C ALA A 130 -7.98 5.13 10.65
N TYR A 131 -7.62 6.25 10.00
CA TYR A 131 -6.32 6.89 10.16
C TYR A 131 -6.06 7.27 11.63
N SER A 132 -7.03 7.92 12.27
CA SER A 132 -6.93 8.30 13.70
C SER A 132 -6.76 7.07 14.60
N THR A 133 -7.56 6.01 14.36
CA THR A 133 -7.45 4.74 15.10
C THR A 133 -6.06 4.11 14.97
N VAL A 134 -5.45 4.14 13.79
CA VAL A 134 -4.09 3.61 13.60
C VAL A 134 -3.05 4.47 14.33
N ILE A 135 -3.20 5.80 14.32
CA ILE A 135 -2.32 6.70 15.09
C ILE A 135 -2.37 6.36 16.57
N ASP A 136 -3.56 6.27 17.15
CA ASP A 136 -3.74 5.96 18.58
C ASP A 136 -3.08 4.62 18.92
N LEU A 137 -3.26 3.61 18.07
CA LEU A 137 -2.61 2.30 18.22
C LEU A 137 -1.07 2.39 18.29
N PHE A 138 -0.46 3.26 17.48
CA PHE A 138 0.99 3.46 17.49
C PHE A 138 1.45 4.19 18.73
N VAL A 139 0.76 5.28 19.09
CA VAL A 139 1.07 6.11 20.25
C VAL A 139 0.98 5.31 21.54
N GLU A 140 -0.09 4.53 21.74
CA GLU A 140 -0.28 3.70 22.93
C GLU A 140 0.85 2.66 23.11
N ARG A 141 1.43 2.19 22.01
CA ARG A 141 2.49 1.17 22.03
C ARG A 141 3.90 1.76 22.07
N GLN A 142 4.07 3.01 21.67
CA GLN A 142 5.36 3.68 21.66
C GLN A 142 5.65 4.32 23.01
N LEU A 143 6.14 3.51 23.94
CA LEU A 143 6.41 3.95 25.30
C LEU A 143 7.70 4.77 25.45
N ASN A 144 8.68 4.63 24.55
CA ASN A 144 10.00 5.25 24.69
C ASN A 144 10.70 5.60 23.35
N PRO A 145 10.96 6.90 23.07
CA PRO A 145 10.35 8.05 23.72
C PRO A 145 8.84 8.10 23.40
N PRO A 146 8.00 8.51 24.36
CA PRO A 146 6.58 8.69 24.11
C PRO A 146 6.37 9.75 23.03
N THR A 147 5.46 9.48 22.12
CA THR A 147 5.11 10.37 21.00
C THR A 147 3.62 10.70 21.10
N THR A 148 3.24 11.95 20.88
CA THR A 148 1.81 12.33 20.85
C THR A 148 1.18 11.99 19.49
N PRO A 149 -0.16 11.88 19.40
CA PRO A 149 -0.83 11.68 18.11
C PRO A 149 -0.46 12.73 17.05
N ALA A 150 -0.36 14.01 17.46
CA ALA A 150 0.05 15.10 16.58
C ALA A 150 1.51 14.95 16.09
N GLN A 151 2.44 14.54 16.96
CA GLN A 151 3.83 14.29 16.57
C GLN A 151 3.94 13.10 15.62
N PHE A 152 3.21 12.01 15.89
CA PHE A 152 3.18 10.86 15.01
C PHE A 152 2.58 11.21 13.64
N HIS A 153 1.48 11.98 13.63
CA HIS A 153 0.90 12.52 12.41
C HIS A 153 1.91 13.36 11.61
N ALA A 154 2.63 14.29 12.25
CA ALA A 154 3.66 15.07 11.57
C ALA A 154 4.79 14.19 10.99
N ALA A 155 5.18 13.13 11.70
CA ALA A 155 6.19 12.18 11.24
C ALA A 155 5.74 11.30 10.06
N ILE A 156 4.44 11.05 9.88
CA ILE A 156 3.88 10.33 8.72
C ILE A 156 4.31 11.02 7.42
N ALA A 157 4.35 12.36 7.39
CA ALA A 157 4.70 13.14 6.20
C ALA A 157 6.11 12.85 5.64
N LYS A 158 7.01 12.25 6.44
CA LYS A 158 8.34 11.84 5.96
C LYS A 158 8.30 10.74 4.91
N GLN A 159 7.28 9.88 4.96
CA GLN A 159 7.11 8.74 4.05
C GLN A 159 5.81 8.84 3.24
N HIS A 160 4.78 9.49 3.79
CA HIS A 160 3.45 9.59 3.20
C HIS A 160 2.95 11.04 3.22
N PRO A 161 3.56 11.95 2.42
CA PRO A 161 3.17 13.36 2.38
C PRO A 161 1.73 13.58 1.86
N ARG A 162 1.23 12.76 0.93
CA ARG A 162 -0.15 12.88 0.43
C ARG A 162 -1.15 12.44 1.48
N LEU A 163 -0.87 11.35 2.19
CA LEU A 163 -1.70 10.90 3.30
C LEU A 163 -1.75 11.95 4.42
N PHE A 164 -0.60 12.55 4.74
CA PHE A 164 -0.58 13.67 5.68
C PHE A 164 -1.48 14.81 5.19
N ALA A 165 -1.33 15.24 3.93
CA ALA A 165 -2.11 16.34 3.36
C ALA A 165 -3.62 16.06 3.37
N ALA A 166 -4.03 14.81 3.11
CA ALA A 166 -5.43 14.38 3.15
C ALA A 166 -6.09 14.53 4.53
N HIS A 167 -5.29 14.58 5.61
CA HIS A 167 -5.76 14.70 6.99
C HIS A 167 -5.09 15.85 7.76
N ALA A 168 -4.57 16.87 7.07
CA ALA A 168 -3.74 17.93 7.65
C ALA A 168 -4.47 18.77 8.72
N ASP A 169 -5.79 18.79 8.67
CA ASP A 169 -6.64 19.53 9.60
C ASP A 169 -6.84 18.83 10.95
N LEU A 170 -6.42 17.57 11.11
CA LEU A 170 -6.65 16.80 12.35
C LEU A 170 -5.98 17.42 13.59
N TYR A 171 -4.76 17.95 13.42
CA TYR A 171 -3.93 18.37 14.57
C TYR A 171 -3.36 19.79 14.43
N GLY A 172 -3.56 20.47 13.30
CA GLY A 172 -3.08 21.84 13.08
C GLY A 172 -1.55 22.00 13.23
N ILE A 173 -0.79 20.95 12.94
CA ILE A 173 0.67 20.91 13.06
C ILE A 173 1.31 20.85 11.66
N PRO A 174 2.44 21.53 11.41
CA PRO A 174 3.14 21.39 10.13
C PRO A 174 3.72 19.97 9.92
N PRO A 175 3.88 19.52 8.67
CA PRO A 175 4.51 18.23 8.37
C PRO A 175 6.00 18.25 8.73
N GLU A 176 6.53 17.11 9.17
CA GLU A 176 7.98 16.92 9.19
C GLU A 176 8.50 16.73 7.76
N ARG A 177 9.63 17.37 7.44
CA ARG A 177 10.22 17.28 6.09
C ARG A 177 10.82 15.90 5.86
N GLY A 178 10.36 15.22 4.81
CA GLY A 178 11.03 14.04 4.26
C GLY A 178 12.35 14.41 3.57
N ALA A 179 13.29 13.47 3.52
CA ALA A 179 14.56 13.63 2.83
C ALA A 179 14.53 13.12 1.37
N HIS A 180 13.47 12.38 0.99
CA HIS A 180 13.37 11.71 -0.29
C HIS A 180 12.41 12.47 -1.24
N SER A 181 12.77 12.52 -2.52
CA SER A 181 11.88 13.01 -3.57
C SER A 181 10.72 12.05 -3.80
N GLU A 182 9.56 12.57 -4.22
CA GLU A 182 8.45 11.72 -4.67
C GLU A 182 8.89 10.85 -5.87
N PRO A 183 8.41 9.60 -5.96
CA PRO A 183 8.63 8.76 -7.13
C PRO A 183 8.07 9.41 -8.40
N ALA A 184 8.76 9.21 -9.54
CA ALA A 184 8.31 9.74 -10.83
C ALA A 184 7.01 9.08 -11.32
N VAL A 185 6.78 7.82 -10.92
CA VAL A 185 5.58 7.05 -11.26
C VAL A 185 4.95 6.58 -9.95
N ILE A 186 3.72 7.03 -9.68
CA ILE A 186 2.98 6.71 -8.45
C ILE A 186 1.74 5.85 -8.69
N PHE A 187 1.34 5.69 -9.96
CA PHE A 187 0.21 4.87 -10.38
C PHE A 187 0.47 4.29 -11.77
N ARG A 188 0.06 3.03 -11.98
CA ARG A 188 0.01 2.41 -13.29
C ARG A 188 -1.07 1.33 -13.31
N GLY A 189 -1.87 1.25 -14.37
CA GLY A 189 -2.92 0.24 -14.54
C GLY A 189 -4.26 0.83 -14.96
N THR A 190 -5.32 0.03 -14.85
CA THR A 190 -6.66 0.34 -15.38
C THR A 190 -7.74 0.52 -14.32
N CYS A 191 -7.48 0.22 -13.05
CA CYS A 191 -8.47 0.24 -11.98
C CYS A 191 -8.47 1.59 -11.25
N CYS A 192 -9.61 2.28 -11.24
CA CYS A 192 -9.75 3.56 -10.53
C CYS A 192 -9.69 3.35 -9.01
N LEU A 193 -8.86 4.14 -8.32
CA LEU A 193 -8.74 4.11 -6.87
C LEU A 193 -10.07 4.36 -6.16
N ARG A 194 -10.91 5.28 -6.64
CA ARG A 194 -12.14 5.65 -5.91
C ARG A 194 -13.30 4.69 -6.15
N CYS A 195 -13.63 4.42 -7.42
CA CYS A 195 -14.81 3.62 -7.77
C CYS A 195 -14.51 2.16 -8.14
N GLU A 196 -13.24 1.76 -8.15
CA GLU A 196 -12.78 0.38 -8.44
C GLU A 196 -13.17 -0.15 -9.82
N ARG A 197 -13.70 0.72 -10.69
CA ARG A 197 -14.02 0.35 -12.07
C ARG A 197 -12.76 0.30 -12.91
N ILE A 198 -12.71 -0.71 -13.77
CA ILE A 198 -11.72 -0.81 -14.85
C ILE A 198 -12.05 0.25 -15.91
N VAL A 199 -11.11 1.14 -16.15
CA VAL A 199 -11.13 2.14 -17.22
C VAL A 199 -10.45 1.53 -18.44
N ALA A 200 -11.16 1.52 -19.57
CA ALA A 200 -10.67 0.88 -20.80
C ALA A 200 -9.41 1.54 -21.37
N ASP A 201 -9.29 2.85 -21.22
CA ASP A 201 -8.10 3.61 -21.60
C ASP A 201 -7.29 3.98 -20.34
N PRO A 202 -6.14 3.32 -20.06
CA PRO A 202 -5.30 3.63 -18.92
C PRO A 202 -4.81 5.09 -18.92
N THR A 203 -4.67 5.73 -20.08
CA THR A 203 -4.18 7.11 -20.18
C THR A 203 -5.22 8.13 -19.69
N ALA A 204 -6.48 7.72 -19.62
CA ALA A 204 -7.56 8.52 -19.04
C ALA A 204 -7.54 8.54 -17.51
N ILE A 205 -6.71 7.70 -16.87
CA ILE A 205 -6.52 7.70 -15.42
C ILE A 205 -5.41 8.68 -15.06
N ILE A 206 -5.75 9.69 -14.25
CA ILE A 206 -4.81 10.68 -13.73
C ILE A 206 -4.71 10.51 -12.22
N ASP A 207 -3.50 10.33 -11.70
CA ASP A 207 -3.24 10.09 -10.27
C ASP A 207 -4.11 8.97 -9.68
N GLY A 208 -4.36 7.93 -10.47
CA GLY A 208 -5.19 6.78 -10.07
C GLY A 208 -6.71 7.02 -10.12
N LEU A 209 -7.17 8.19 -10.56
CA LEU A 209 -8.59 8.50 -10.70
C LEU A 209 -9.04 8.47 -12.16
N GLY A 210 -10.06 7.66 -12.44
CA GLY A 210 -10.72 7.63 -13.74
C GLY A 210 -11.57 8.89 -13.98
N PRO A 211 -12.01 9.14 -15.22
CA PRO A 211 -12.65 10.40 -15.62
C PRO A 211 -13.85 10.81 -14.76
N GLU A 212 -14.66 9.85 -14.30
CA GLU A 212 -15.87 10.08 -13.50
C GLU A 212 -15.58 10.32 -12.00
N CYS A 213 -14.34 10.17 -11.56
CA CYS A 213 -13.95 10.26 -10.14
C CYS A 213 -12.98 11.40 -9.82
N ARG A 214 -12.60 12.19 -10.83
CA ARG A 214 -11.76 13.37 -10.67
C ARG A 214 -12.56 14.56 -10.16
#